data_AF-A0A6L7PFA3-F1
#
_entry.id   AF-A0A6L7PFA3-F1
#
_cell.length_a   1.000
_cell.length_b   1.000
_cell.length_c   1.000
_cell.angle_alpha   90.00
_cell.angle_beta   90.00
_cell.angle_gamma   90.00
#
_symmetry.space_group_name_H-M   'P 1'
#
loop_
_entity.id
_entity.type
_entity.pdbx_description
1 polymer ?
#
loop_
_entity_poly.entity_id
_entity_poly.type
_entity_poly.pdbx_seq_one_letter_code
_entity_poly.pdbx_strand_id
1 'polypeptide(L)'
;MILQALRERGGIAGSIASMIGGVAWSLATFFVIPVLVTEGVGPIEAIKRSAGLLRQTWGNQVTANFGFMIVGLLAVLVAIVPAALLFFVHPLLGIAVGVPLVAVAIGTVQALEGIFKAALYDYARGDDPHGFDRDTLASAYRSM
;
A
#
# COMPACT_ATOMS: atom_id res chain seq x y z
N MET A 1 -31.40 11.43 -30.37
CA MET A 1 -30.23 11.45 -31.28
C MET A 1 -29.30 12.66 -31.10
N ILE A 2 -29.62 13.66 -30.27
CA ILE A 2 -28.72 14.80 -29.96
C ILE A 2 -27.58 14.39 -28.99
N LEU A 3 -27.80 13.38 -28.15
CA LEU A 3 -26.80 12.87 -27.19
C LEU A 3 -25.66 12.05 -27.82
N GLN A 4 -25.84 11.52 -29.03
CA GLN A 4 -24.79 10.78 -29.75
C GLN A 4 -23.80 11.72 -30.45
N ALA A 5 -24.27 12.83 -31.00
CA ALA A 5 -23.42 13.82 -31.66
C ALA A 5 -22.47 14.57 -30.69
N LEU A 6 -22.86 14.71 -29.41
CA LEU A 6 -21.99 15.28 -28.36
C LEU A 6 -20.90 14.32 -27.88
N ARG A 7 -21.10 13.00 -28.04
CA ARG A 7 -20.15 11.96 -27.63
C ARG A 7 -18.94 11.88 -28.56
N GLU A 8 -19.08 12.29 -29.81
CA GLU A 8 -17.99 12.23 -30.81
C GLU A 8 -16.93 13.33 -30.65
N ARG A 9 -17.20 14.41 -29.89
CA ARG A 9 -16.24 15.51 -29.69
C ARG A 9 -15.50 15.47 -28.34
N GLY A 10 -15.86 14.56 -27.45
CA GLY A 10 -15.27 14.43 -26.11
C GLY A 10 -14.44 13.16 -25.87
N GLY A 11 -14.47 12.18 -26.77
CA GLY A 11 -13.71 10.93 -26.66
C GLY A 11 -13.79 10.24 -25.29
N ILE A 12 -12.71 9.54 -24.92
CA ILE A 12 -12.57 8.83 -23.64
C ILE A 12 -12.63 9.81 -22.44
N ALA A 13 -12.14 11.03 -22.60
CA ALA A 13 -12.15 12.06 -21.56
C ALA A 13 -13.57 12.51 -21.17
N GLY A 14 -14.48 12.67 -22.13
CA GLY A 14 -15.89 12.99 -21.88
C GLY A 14 -16.62 11.83 -21.21
N SER A 15 -16.28 10.59 -21.58
CA SER A 15 -16.78 9.38 -20.90
C SER A 15 -16.33 9.34 -19.44
N ILE A 16 -15.05 9.56 -19.18
CA ILE A 16 -14.47 9.59 -17.83
C ILE A 16 -15.07 10.73 -17.00
N ALA A 17 -15.18 11.94 -17.55
CA ALA A 17 -15.78 13.08 -16.87
C ALA A 17 -17.26 12.82 -16.53
N SER A 18 -18.02 12.18 -17.42
CA SER A 18 -19.42 11.81 -17.15
C SER A 18 -19.55 10.73 -16.06
N MET A 19 -18.62 9.77 -16.02
CA MET A 19 -18.58 8.71 -15.02
C MET A 19 -18.20 9.26 -13.63
N ILE A 20 -17.17 10.12 -13.58
CA ILE A 20 -16.74 10.80 -12.35
C ILE A 20 -17.84 11.76 -11.87
N GLY A 21 -18.46 12.52 -12.77
CA GLY A 21 -19.54 13.44 -12.43
C GLY A 21 -20.77 12.71 -11.87
N GLY A 22 -21.15 11.57 -12.44
CA GLY A 22 -22.25 10.75 -11.94
C GLY A 22 -21.98 10.17 -10.55
N VAL A 23 -20.76 9.65 -10.32
CA VAL A 23 -20.34 9.15 -9.01
C VAL A 23 -20.26 10.30 -8.00
N ALA A 24 -19.67 11.44 -8.36
CA ALA A 24 -19.57 12.62 -7.50
C ALA A 24 -20.95 13.16 -7.09
N TRP A 25 -21.93 13.18 -8.00
CA TRP A 25 -23.30 13.58 -7.70
C TRP A 25 -24.02 12.59 -6.77
N SER A 26 -23.87 11.28 -7.01
CA SER A 26 -24.45 10.25 -6.16
C SER A 26 -23.85 10.24 -4.74
N LEU A 27 -22.55 10.50 -4.63
CA LEU A 27 -21.89 10.62 -3.34
C LEU A 27 -22.33 11.90 -2.64
N ALA A 28 -22.43 13.03 -3.36
CA ALA A 28 -22.90 14.28 -2.78
C ALA A 28 -24.31 14.14 -2.17
N THR A 29 -25.27 13.54 -2.86
CA THR A 29 -26.64 13.38 -2.32
C THR A 29 -26.71 12.40 -1.14
N PHE A 30 -25.88 11.35 -1.14
CA PHE A 30 -25.81 10.39 -0.03
C PHE A 30 -25.11 10.97 1.21
N PHE A 31 -24.08 11.79 1.02
CA PHE A 31 -23.30 12.39 2.13
C PHE A 31 -23.89 13.68 2.69
N VAL A 32 -24.69 14.44 1.92
CA VAL A 32 -25.31 15.68 2.40
C VAL A 32 -26.19 15.45 3.63
N ILE A 33 -26.96 14.36 3.68
CA ILE A 33 -27.89 14.10 4.78
C ILE A 33 -27.17 13.74 6.10
N PRO A 34 -26.20 12.80 6.13
CA PRO A 34 -25.41 12.52 7.33
C PRO A 34 -24.64 13.74 7.82
N VAL A 35 -23.99 14.47 6.91
CA VAL A 35 -23.16 15.65 7.25
C VAL A 35 -23.98 16.77 7.89
N LEU A 36 -25.24 16.95 7.46
CA LEU A 36 -26.16 17.91 8.09
C LEU A 36 -26.61 17.49 9.49
N VAL A 37 -26.60 16.19 9.81
CA VAL A 37 -27.13 15.63 11.06
C VAL A 37 -26.05 15.44 12.13
N THR A 38 -24.78 15.23 11.75
CA THR A 38 -23.77 14.75 12.69
C THR A 38 -22.91 15.81 13.36
N GLU A 39 -22.75 17.02 12.81
CA GLU A 39 -21.71 17.93 13.31
C GLU A 39 -22.21 19.33 13.66
N GLY A 40 -22.32 19.60 14.96
CA GLY A 40 -22.12 20.94 15.55
C GLY A 40 -20.65 21.38 15.55
N VAL A 41 -19.88 20.93 14.54
CA VAL A 41 -18.49 21.30 14.22
C VAL A 41 -18.40 21.30 12.67
N GLY A 42 -17.59 22.15 12.06
CA GLY A 42 -17.65 22.34 10.60
C GLY A 42 -17.21 21.10 9.80
N PRO A 43 -17.96 20.64 8.77
CA PRO A 43 -17.60 19.51 7.90
C PRO A 43 -16.20 19.63 7.28
N ILE A 44 -15.77 20.86 7.03
CA ILE A 44 -14.46 21.20 6.48
C ILE A 44 -13.34 20.86 7.48
N GLU A 45 -13.58 21.00 8.77
CA GLU A 45 -12.61 20.76 9.82
C GLU A 45 -12.43 19.26 10.09
N ALA A 46 -13.53 18.49 10.08
CA ALA A 46 -13.50 17.03 10.12
C ALA A 46 -12.78 16.44 8.90
N ILE A 47 -13.05 16.96 7.70
CA ILE A 47 -12.35 16.56 6.46
C ILE A 47 -10.86 16.92 6.51
N LYS A 48 -10.49 18.12 6.97
CA LYS A 48 -9.08 18.52 7.12
C LYS A 48 -8.34 17.62 8.09
N ARG A 49 -8.93 17.30 9.24
CA ARG A 49 -8.32 16.44 10.26
C ARG A 49 -8.19 15.01 9.76
N SER A 50 -9.21 14.49 9.09
CA SER A 50 -9.19 13.16 8.47
C SER A 50 -8.17 13.08 7.33
N ALA A 51 -8.08 14.10 6.47
CA ALA A 51 -7.08 14.18 5.42
C ALA A 51 -5.65 14.26 5.96
N GLY A 52 -5.43 14.94 7.10
CA GLY A 52 -4.14 14.96 7.80
C GLY A 52 -3.72 13.56 8.28
N LEU A 53 -4.63 12.83 8.93
CA LEU A 53 -4.39 11.47 9.39
C LEU A 53 -4.21 10.48 8.24
N LEU A 54 -4.99 10.61 7.16
CA LEU A 54 -4.82 9.84 5.93
C LEU A 54 -3.46 10.10 5.28
N ARG A 55 -3.03 11.36 5.23
CA ARG A 55 -1.76 11.71 4.59
C ARG A 55 -0.55 11.21 5.39
N GLN A 56 -0.64 11.22 6.73
CA GLN A 56 0.34 10.56 7.60
C GLN A 56 0.29 9.04 7.44
N THR A 57 -0.84 8.39 7.70
CA THR A 57 -0.94 6.92 7.60
C THR A 57 -0.53 6.39 6.22
N TRP A 58 -0.93 7.05 5.13
CA TRP A 58 -0.55 6.62 3.79
C TRP A 58 0.90 6.95 3.45
N GLY A 59 1.46 8.10 3.85
CA GLY A 59 2.88 8.40 3.59
C GLY A 59 3.81 7.40 4.26
N ASN A 60 3.51 7.09 5.51
CA ASN A 60 4.30 6.21 6.38
C ASN A 60 4.21 4.77 5.89
N GLN A 61 2.99 4.32 5.60
CA GLN A 61 2.73 2.98 5.10
C GLN A 61 3.29 2.78 3.69
N VAL A 62 3.22 3.78 2.81
CA VAL A 62 3.80 3.73 1.47
C VAL A 62 5.32 3.63 1.55
N THR A 63 5.97 4.42 2.40
CA THR A 63 7.44 4.43 2.52
C THR A 63 7.95 3.09 3.06
N ALA A 64 7.29 2.53 4.08
CA ALA A 64 7.64 1.23 4.64
C ALA A 64 7.37 0.07 3.67
N ASN A 65 6.18 0.02 3.05
CA ASN A 65 5.88 -1.00 2.04
C ASN A 65 6.83 -0.90 0.84
N PHE A 66 7.22 0.30 0.45
CA PHE A 66 8.18 0.50 -0.65
C PHE A 66 9.57 -0.04 -0.29
N GLY A 67 10.03 0.16 0.95
CA GLY A 67 11.26 -0.45 1.47
C GLY A 67 11.22 -1.98 1.44
N PHE A 68 10.16 -2.58 1.99
CA PHE A 68 9.98 -4.04 1.95
C PHE A 68 9.78 -4.60 0.54
N MET A 69 9.18 -3.84 -0.37
CA MET A 69 9.06 -4.21 -1.77
C MET A 69 10.42 -4.27 -2.47
N ILE A 70 11.32 -3.31 -2.21
CA ILE A 70 12.69 -3.34 -2.75
C ILE A 70 13.47 -4.53 -2.17
N VAL A 71 13.41 -4.74 -0.85
CA VAL A 71 14.06 -5.88 -0.19
C VAL A 71 13.51 -7.20 -0.72
N GLY A 72 12.19 -7.29 -0.91
CA GLY A 72 11.53 -8.46 -1.47
C GLY A 72 11.95 -8.73 -2.91
N LEU A 73 12.04 -7.68 -3.74
CA LEU A 73 12.51 -7.79 -5.11
C LEU A 73 13.94 -8.34 -5.15
N LEU A 74 14.85 -7.79 -4.33
CA LEU A 74 16.24 -8.24 -4.24
C LEU A 74 16.34 -9.69 -3.76
N ALA A 75 15.59 -10.06 -2.72
CA ALA A 75 15.58 -11.43 -2.19
C ALA A 75 15.11 -12.44 -3.25
N VAL A 76 14.06 -12.11 -4.00
CA VAL A 76 13.57 -12.95 -5.10
C VAL A 76 14.58 -13.02 -6.24
N LEU A 77 15.25 -11.91 -6.58
CA LEU A 77 16.29 -11.89 -7.62
C LEU A 77 17.45 -12.83 -7.26
N VAL A 78 17.92 -12.78 -6.02
CA VAL A 78 18.96 -13.67 -5.50
C VAL A 78 18.52 -15.14 -5.51
N ALA A 79 17.24 -15.42 -5.24
CA ALA A 79 16.68 -16.77 -5.31
C ALA A 79 16.51 -17.27 -6.76
N ILE A 80 16.13 -16.40 -7.69
CA ILE A 80 15.86 -16.76 -9.09
C ILE A 80 17.13 -17.08 -9.86
N VAL A 81 18.24 -16.38 -9.61
CA VAL A 81 19.50 -16.59 -10.34
C VAL A 81 19.97 -18.07 -10.32
N PRO A 82 20.16 -18.72 -9.15
CA PRO A 82 20.55 -20.13 -9.11
C PRO A 82 19.47 -21.06 -9.66
N ALA A 83 18.18 -20.74 -9.43
CA ALA A 83 17.06 -21.52 -9.97
C ALA A 83 17.05 -21.54 -11.50
N ALA A 84 17.27 -20.38 -12.13
CA ALA A 84 17.33 -20.23 -13.58
C ALA A 84 18.55 -20.95 -14.16
N LEU A 85 19.72 -20.82 -13.53
CA LEU A 85 20.92 -21.56 -13.96
C LEU A 85 20.70 -23.08 -13.93
N LEU A 86 20.07 -23.61 -12.88
CA LEU A 86 19.73 -25.03 -12.78
C LEU A 86 18.67 -25.44 -13.80
N PHE A 87 17.72 -24.56 -14.11
CA PHE A 87 16.67 -24.82 -15.10
C PHE A 87 17.25 -25.02 -16.52
N PHE A 88 18.25 -24.24 -16.92
CA PHE A 88 18.91 -24.40 -18.22
C PHE A 88 19.70 -25.71 -18.35
N VAL A 89 20.17 -26.28 -17.23
CA VAL A 89 20.89 -27.57 -17.22
C VAL A 89 19.92 -28.75 -17.12
N HIS A 90 18.95 -28.68 -16.20
CA HIS A 90 17.97 -29.74 -15.98
C HIS A 90 16.63 -29.14 -15.51
N PRO A 91 15.64 -28.98 -16.41
CA PRO A 91 14.41 -28.25 -16.14
C PRO A 91 13.65 -28.73 -14.89
N LEU A 92 13.54 -30.04 -14.70
CA LEU A 92 12.85 -30.63 -13.54
C LEU A 92 13.56 -30.31 -12.21
N LEU A 93 14.90 -30.26 -12.21
CA LEU A 93 15.67 -29.94 -11.00
C LEU A 93 15.61 -28.44 -10.72
N GLY A 94 15.68 -27.62 -11.77
CA GLY A 94 15.50 -26.17 -11.65
C GLY A 94 14.15 -25.80 -11.04
N ILE A 95 13.07 -26.47 -11.42
CA ILE A 95 11.75 -26.25 -10.81
C ILE A 95 11.72 -26.80 -9.37
N ALA A 96 12.18 -28.04 -9.16
CA ALA A 96 12.14 -28.70 -7.86
C ALA A 96 12.93 -27.95 -6.77
N VAL A 97 14.01 -27.28 -7.14
CA VAL A 97 14.83 -26.46 -6.22
C VAL A 97 14.38 -24.99 -6.23
N GLY A 98 14.05 -24.46 -7.40
CA GLY A 98 13.73 -23.04 -7.57
C GLY A 98 12.45 -22.60 -6.89
N VAL A 99 11.39 -23.40 -7.00
CA VAL A 99 10.09 -23.10 -6.35
C VAL A 99 10.23 -22.98 -4.83
N PRO A 100 10.79 -23.96 -4.09
CA PRO A 100 10.94 -23.83 -2.65
C PRO A 100 11.92 -22.70 -2.27
N LEU A 101 12.98 -22.46 -3.06
CA LEU A 101 13.93 -21.38 -2.79
C LEU A 101 13.25 -20.00 -2.86
N VAL A 102 12.45 -19.75 -3.90
CA VAL A 102 11.68 -18.50 -4.05
C VAL A 102 10.62 -18.39 -2.97
N ALA A 103 9.95 -19.49 -2.61
CA ALA A 103 8.96 -19.50 -1.53
C ALA A 103 9.59 -19.13 -0.17
N VAL A 104 10.79 -19.66 0.13
CA VAL A 104 11.55 -19.32 1.34
C VAL A 104 11.98 -17.85 1.33
N ALA A 105 12.44 -17.34 0.19
CA ALA A 105 12.82 -15.93 0.06
C ALA A 105 11.64 -15.00 0.35
N ILE A 106 10.47 -15.27 -0.25
CA ILE A 106 9.24 -14.51 0.00
C ILE A 106 8.82 -14.64 1.47
N GLY A 107 8.80 -15.87 2.01
CA GLY A 107 8.43 -16.12 3.40
C GLY A 107 9.30 -15.38 4.41
N THR A 108 10.61 -15.28 4.13
CA THR A 108 11.56 -14.54 4.97
C THR A 108 11.24 -13.05 4.99
N VAL A 109 10.95 -12.46 3.82
CA VAL A 109 10.61 -11.03 3.72
C VAL A 109 9.29 -10.73 4.44
N GLN A 110 8.30 -11.61 4.31
CA GLN A 110 7.02 -11.50 5.02
C GLN A 110 7.20 -11.61 6.54
N ALA A 111 8.04 -12.54 7.00
CA ALA A 111 8.36 -12.67 8.41
C ALA A 111 9.06 -11.43 8.95
N LEU A 112 10.03 -10.87 8.21
CA LEU A 112 10.72 -9.64 8.57
C LEU A 112 9.76 -8.45 8.68
N GLU A 113 8.83 -8.31 7.73
CA GLU A 113 7.80 -7.27 7.77
C GLU A 113 6.90 -7.40 9.00
N GLY A 114 6.49 -8.64 9.34
CA GLY A 114 5.71 -8.93 10.53
C GLY A 114 6.45 -8.58 11.83
N ILE A 115 7.70 -9.02 11.95
CA ILE A 115 8.56 -8.74 13.12
C ILE A 115 8.78 -7.24 13.27
N PHE A 116 9.06 -6.53 12.16
CA PHE A 116 9.25 -5.08 12.17
C PHE A 116 8.01 -4.32 12.65
N LYS A 117 6.81 -4.71 12.19
CA LYS A 117 5.55 -4.12 12.65
C LYS A 117 5.29 -4.41 14.14
N ALA A 118 5.62 -5.61 14.60
CA ALA A 118 5.51 -5.96 16.03
C ALA A 118 6.46 -5.12 16.89
N ALA A 119 7.73 -5.00 16.49
CA ALA A 119 8.70 -4.17 17.20
C ALA A 119 8.28 -2.69 17.26
N LEU A 120 7.69 -2.16 16.18
CA LEU A 120 7.19 -0.80 16.15
C LEU A 120 5.95 -0.60 17.06
N TYR A 121 5.09 -1.62 17.16
CA TYR A 121 3.96 -1.61 18.08
C TYR A 121 4.41 -1.59 19.55
N ASP A 122 5.40 -2.42 19.90
CA ASP A 122 5.98 -2.45 21.25
C ASP A 122 6.65 -1.11 21.59
N TYR A 123 7.39 -0.52 20.64
CA TYR A 123 7.97 0.82 20.78
C TYR A 123 6.89 1.90 21.02
N ALA A 124 5.77 1.86 20.29
CA ALA A 124 4.66 2.80 20.46
C ALA A 124 3.95 2.65 21.82
N ARG A 125 4.04 1.46 22.43
CA ARG A 125 3.50 1.17 23.77
C ARG A 125 4.45 1.59 24.90
N GLY A 126 5.70 1.93 24.57
CA GLY A 126 6.74 2.28 25.54
C GLY A 126 7.45 1.09 26.18
N ASP A 127 7.17 -0.13 25.70
CA ASP A 127 7.87 -1.33 26.11
C ASP A 127 9.24 -1.39 25.41
N ASP A 128 10.21 -2.10 26.01
CA ASP A 128 11.56 -2.21 25.44
C ASP A 128 11.57 -3.30 24.36
N PRO A 129 11.71 -2.94 23.07
CA PRO A 129 11.64 -3.92 21.98
C PRO A 129 12.88 -4.82 22.03
N HIS A 130 12.68 -6.06 22.46
CA HIS A 130 13.77 -7.04 22.57
C HIS A 130 14.39 -7.33 21.19
N GLY A 131 15.70 -7.05 21.05
CA GLY A 131 16.47 -7.35 19.83
C GLY A 131 16.59 -6.20 18.82
N PHE A 132 16.03 -5.02 19.12
CA PHE A 132 16.20 -3.82 18.31
C PHE A 132 16.72 -2.66 19.15
N ASP A 133 17.64 -1.89 18.58
CA ASP A 133 18.15 -0.68 19.20
C ASP A 133 17.08 0.43 19.20
N ARG A 134 16.90 1.11 20.34
CA ARG A 134 15.87 2.14 20.51
C ARG A 134 16.06 3.32 19.57
N ASP A 135 17.30 3.74 19.32
CA ASP A 135 17.59 4.87 18.44
C ASP A 135 17.27 4.53 16.98
N THR A 136 17.54 3.29 16.59
CA THR A 136 17.15 2.74 15.28
C THR A 136 15.62 2.70 15.11
N LEU A 137 14.86 2.28 16.13
CA LEU A 137 13.39 2.29 16.05
C LEU A 137 12.81 3.70 16.13
N ALA A 138 13.40 4.60 16.93
CA ALA A 138 12.99 5.99 17.03
C ALA A 138 13.23 6.78 15.74
N SER A 139 14.28 6.44 14.97
CA SER A 139 14.51 7.02 13.65
C SER A 139 13.56 6.44 12.59
N ALA A 140 13.32 5.12 12.60
CA ALA A 140 12.35 4.47 11.72
C ALA A 140 10.91 5.01 11.95
N TYR A 141 10.48 5.15 13.21
CA TYR A 141 9.18 5.71 13.58
C TYR A 141 9.02 7.18 13.18
N ARG A 142 10.10 7.97 13.19
CA ARG A 142 10.08 9.38 12.74
C ARG A 142 10.04 9.52 11.22
N SER A 143 10.56 8.53 10.49
CA SER A 143 10.56 8.49 9.02
C SER A 143 9.29 7.88 8.43
N MET A 144 8.53 7.18 9.26
CA MET A 144 7.10 6.98 9.11
C MET A 144 6.45 8.30 9.53
#